data_AF-A0A3D4UKE1-F1
#
_entry.id   AF-A0A3D4UKE1-F1
#
_cell.length_a   1.000
_cell.length_b   1.000
_cell.length_c   1.000
_cell.angle_alpha   90.00
_cell.angle_beta   90.00
_cell.angle_gamma   90.00
#
_symmetry.space_group_name_H-M   'P 1'
#
loop_
_entity.id
_entity.type
_entity.pdbx_description
1 polymer ?
#
loop_
_entity_poly.entity_id
_entity_poly.type
_entity_poly.pdbx_seq_one_letter_code
_entity_poly.pdbx_strand_id
1 'polypeptide(L)'
;TFVAGCAAAQGNNNTGVTGVGWDFSIMPIRVTNNTDGTASAFSILDGARWAAENGAHIVNASFSGGTSASNQSVGRYLKELGALLFWASGNDGAYIEPNRPDYVIVGSTTSSDNRSGFSNYGPAVDVTAPGSSVRSTRRFGSYGNGSGTSYASPIAAGVGAMIYSVNPDFSADDVQDILYKSVDDLGASGRDDFYGRGRVNTHNAVLMAQSYERPTTLPLGFSFEDSSWQSIFSVSAGDVETSSPADAPEGVSVLRLDHDDTIVSERLAGRSLYDDAMFSFALRSEGLETGDSLLVQYLEDPEVAGEDSWATISQIDSRGLSSSSFVRFNQELPDGMQWHGVQLRFVADGSDSSDVWYIDDLSIDLIPESTAPLDQQFESNTIDPVAWHTVTNTEAVYDNDTFAVRLTDNATLRSHEIPLLQFGFVQPYLYFDAWVDGSVSPDDTLVVEVTTIGGDWETLTTLTASELSDSPEFINLDMPIYTWAIDDMEVRFTTDTTGGFYLDNIYLGVEAPSSACSVADIAEPFGELNFFDVSAFLSAFSANEPAADLNGDGQYNFFDVSDYLTQFNAGCP
;
A
#
# COMPACT_ATOMS: atom_id res chain seq x y z
N THR A 1 13.57 30.63 -8.94
CA THR A 1 14.89 31.09 -9.43
C THR A 1 16.02 30.65 -8.53
N PHE A 2 16.09 31.09 -7.26
CA PHE A 2 17.17 30.68 -6.35
C PHE A 2 17.30 29.16 -6.22
N VAL A 3 16.17 28.49 -5.95
CA VAL A 3 16.04 27.02 -5.91
C VAL A 3 16.55 26.36 -7.20
N ALA A 4 16.02 26.78 -8.36
CA ALA A 4 16.46 26.27 -9.66
C ALA A 4 17.98 26.44 -9.90
N GLY A 5 18.57 27.54 -9.43
CA GLY A 5 20.01 27.76 -9.54
C GLY A 5 20.85 26.79 -8.68
N CYS A 6 20.33 26.35 -7.53
CA CYS A 6 21.01 25.35 -6.70
C CYS A 6 21.10 24.00 -7.42
N ALA A 7 20.01 23.57 -8.07
CA ALA A 7 19.96 22.31 -8.81
C ALA A 7 20.71 22.39 -10.15
N ALA A 8 20.48 23.45 -10.93
CA ALA A 8 20.71 23.45 -12.38
C ALA A 8 21.29 24.75 -12.96
N ALA A 9 21.98 25.60 -12.18
CA ALA A 9 22.70 26.71 -12.80
C ALA A 9 23.79 26.18 -13.73
N GLN A 10 23.82 26.67 -14.97
CA GLN A 10 24.80 26.28 -15.98
C GLN A 10 26.23 26.45 -15.45
N GLY A 11 26.99 25.36 -15.45
CA GLY A 11 28.40 25.35 -15.10
C GLY A 11 29.32 25.67 -16.28
N ASN A 12 30.61 25.85 -15.98
CA ASN A 12 31.69 26.03 -16.95
C ASN A 12 31.50 27.17 -17.99
N ASN A 13 30.73 28.19 -17.65
CA ASN A 13 30.45 29.36 -18.50
C ASN A 13 31.16 30.64 -18.02
N ASN A 14 32.10 30.52 -17.09
CA ASN A 14 32.87 31.62 -16.46
C ASN A 14 32.01 32.72 -15.78
N THR A 15 30.75 32.44 -15.44
CA THR A 15 29.83 33.45 -14.91
C THR A 15 29.11 32.97 -13.65
N GLY A 16 29.24 33.70 -12.55
CA GLY A 16 28.36 33.55 -11.38
C GLY A 16 28.58 32.29 -10.55
N VAL A 17 27.64 31.34 -10.64
CA VAL A 17 27.56 30.12 -9.82
C VAL A 17 27.24 28.92 -10.71
N THR A 18 27.38 27.72 -10.16
CA THR A 18 26.97 26.47 -10.81
C THR A 18 25.98 25.71 -9.93
N GLY A 19 25.06 24.98 -10.57
CA GLY A 19 24.21 24.01 -9.90
C GLY A 19 24.92 22.66 -9.80
N VAL A 20 24.20 21.69 -9.23
CA VAL A 20 24.66 20.29 -9.15
C VAL A 20 24.82 19.69 -10.55
N GLY A 21 23.80 19.82 -11.42
CA GLY A 21 23.89 19.42 -12.82
C GLY A 21 23.91 20.62 -13.75
N TRP A 22 24.79 20.61 -14.75
CA TRP A 22 25.06 21.80 -15.57
C TRP A 22 24.16 21.91 -16.80
N ASP A 23 23.67 20.78 -17.30
CA ASP A 23 22.84 20.67 -18.51
C ASP A 23 21.41 20.17 -18.21
N PHE A 24 20.98 20.29 -16.96
CA PHE A 24 19.60 19.95 -16.59
C PHE A 24 18.61 20.93 -17.22
N SER A 25 17.53 20.38 -17.76
CA SER A 25 16.35 21.16 -18.14
C SER A 25 15.49 21.43 -16.90
N ILE A 26 14.97 22.64 -16.77
CA ILE A 26 14.09 23.03 -15.66
C ILE A 26 12.68 23.27 -16.17
N MET A 27 11.70 22.60 -15.56
CA MET A 27 10.27 22.83 -15.75
C MET A 27 9.72 23.68 -14.60
N PRO A 28 9.52 25.01 -14.79
CA PRO A 28 9.02 25.87 -13.72
C PRO A 28 7.50 25.76 -13.56
N ILE A 29 7.05 25.15 -12.46
CA ILE A 29 5.64 25.12 -12.07
C ILE A 29 5.36 26.23 -11.05
N ARG A 30 4.40 27.11 -11.37
CA ARG A 30 4.02 28.22 -10.48
C ARG A 30 2.74 27.87 -9.73
N VAL A 31 2.89 27.53 -8.47
CA VAL A 31 1.78 27.08 -7.59
C VAL A 31 1.16 28.19 -6.73
N THR A 32 1.70 29.43 -6.80
CA THR A 32 1.12 30.58 -6.09
C THR A 32 1.45 31.92 -6.76
N ASN A 33 0.54 32.88 -6.58
CA ASN A 33 0.72 34.29 -6.90
C ASN A 33 0.93 35.17 -5.66
N ASN A 34 0.85 34.58 -4.46
CA ASN A 34 0.98 35.33 -3.22
C ASN A 34 2.39 35.92 -3.09
N THR A 35 2.46 37.18 -2.67
CA THR A 35 3.73 37.93 -2.61
C THR A 35 4.66 37.45 -1.49
N ASP A 36 4.11 36.80 -0.47
CA ASP A 36 4.85 36.17 0.62
C ASP A 36 5.35 34.76 0.26
N GLY A 37 4.95 34.22 -0.91
CA GLY A 37 5.34 32.89 -1.36
C GLY A 37 4.54 31.74 -0.74
N THR A 38 3.47 32.02 0.01
CA THR A 38 2.59 30.98 0.56
C THR A 38 1.78 30.29 -0.53
N ALA A 39 1.61 28.97 -0.42
CA ALA A 39 0.78 28.17 -1.30
C ALA A 39 0.02 27.11 -0.47
N SER A 40 -1.15 26.68 -0.93
CA SER A 40 -1.81 25.52 -0.32
C SER A 40 -1.04 24.23 -0.66
N ALA A 41 -1.06 23.25 0.23
CA ALA A 41 -0.52 21.91 -0.03
C ALA A 41 -1.10 21.34 -1.35
N PHE A 42 -2.41 21.48 -1.54
CA PHE A 42 -3.11 21.13 -2.77
C PHE A 42 -2.45 21.70 -4.03
N SER A 43 -2.21 23.01 -4.09
CA SER A 43 -1.62 23.63 -5.29
C SER A 43 -0.19 23.15 -5.55
N ILE A 44 0.55 22.80 -4.49
CA ILE A 44 1.91 22.28 -4.59
C ILE A 44 1.89 20.85 -5.15
N LEU A 45 1.04 20.00 -4.59
CA LEU A 45 0.91 18.58 -4.96
C LEU A 45 0.32 18.41 -6.36
N ASP A 46 -0.72 19.16 -6.72
CA ASP A 46 -1.27 19.20 -8.08
C ASP A 46 -0.22 19.63 -9.12
N GLY A 47 0.59 20.63 -8.77
CA GLY A 47 1.72 21.05 -9.59
C GLY A 47 2.83 20.00 -9.71
N ALA A 48 3.08 19.23 -8.65
CA ALA A 48 4.02 18.11 -8.66
C ALA A 48 3.53 16.98 -9.58
N ARG A 49 2.25 16.60 -9.46
CA ARG A 49 1.57 15.65 -10.34
C ARG A 49 1.71 16.05 -11.80
N TRP A 50 1.29 17.27 -12.13
CA TRP A 50 1.37 17.78 -13.50
C TRP A 50 2.79 17.77 -14.04
N ALA A 51 3.81 18.08 -13.22
CA ALA A 51 5.20 18.04 -13.67
C ALA A 51 5.64 16.63 -14.09
N ALA A 52 5.31 15.62 -13.28
CA ALA A 52 5.65 14.23 -13.56
C ALA A 52 4.90 13.68 -14.78
N GLU A 53 3.59 13.93 -14.88
CA GLU A 53 2.77 13.60 -16.06
C GLU A 53 3.32 14.23 -17.36
N ASN A 54 4.05 15.34 -17.25
CA ASN A 54 4.67 16.04 -18.37
C ASN A 54 6.18 15.74 -18.52
N GLY A 55 6.68 14.66 -17.91
CA GLY A 55 8.01 14.10 -18.15
C GLY A 55 9.13 14.62 -17.23
N ALA A 56 8.79 15.23 -16.10
CA ALA A 56 9.79 15.54 -15.08
C ALA A 56 10.16 14.26 -14.29
N HIS A 57 11.42 13.85 -14.33
CA HIS A 57 11.93 12.70 -13.56
C HIS A 57 12.24 13.07 -12.09
N ILE A 58 12.43 14.36 -11.81
CA ILE A 58 12.71 14.88 -10.48
C ILE A 58 11.81 16.09 -10.24
N VAL A 59 11.06 16.07 -9.15
CA VAL A 59 10.23 17.17 -8.69
C VAL A 59 10.77 17.69 -7.38
N ASN A 60 10.93 19.01 -7.24
CA ASN A 60 11.40 19.63 -5.99
C ASN A 60 10.36 20.63 -5.48
N ALA A 61 9.83 20.36 -4.29
CA ALA A 61 8.92 21.20 -3.52
C ALA A 61 9.63 21.82 -2.32
N SER A 62 10.20 23.02 -2.51
CA SER A 62 10.90 23.76 -1.46
C SER A 62 9.97 24.53 -0.52
N PHE A 63 8.93 23.86 -0.01
CA PHE A 63 7.93 24.37 0.94
C PHE A 63 8.02 23.62 2.28
N SER A 64 7.39 24.14 3.34
CA SER A 64 7.18 23.39 4.59
C SER A 64 5.95 22.47 4.49
N GLY A 65 5.73 21.60 5.48
CA GLY A 65 4.50 20.80 5.59
C GLY A 65 4.46 19.56 4.70
N GLY A 66 5.62 18.94 4.45
CA GLY A 66 5.74 17.74 3.64
C GLY A 66 5.75 16.46 4.45
N THR A 67 4.82 16.27 5.39
CA THR A 67 4.70 15.03 6.19
C THR A 67 3.25 14.50 6.25
N SER A 68 2.34 15.08 5.46
CA SER A 68 0.93 14.68 5.42
C SER A 68 0.71 13.40 4.61
N ALA A 69 -0.44 12.76 4.79
CA ALA A 69 -0.86 11.64 3.95
C ALA A 69 -0.88 12.05 2.46
N SER A 70 -1.39 13.24 2.14
CA SER A 70 -1.42 13.74 0.75
C SER A 70 -0.05 13.83 0.09
N ASN A 71 1.00 14.08 0.86
CA ASN A 71 2.36 14.04 0.32
C ASN A 71 2.79 12.62 -0.05
N GLN A 72 2.37 11.64 0.75
CA GLN A 72 2.64 10.21 0.56
C GLN A 72 2.02 9.72 -0.74
N SER A 73 0.71 9.89 -0.87
CA SER A 73 -0.10 9.42 -2.00
C SER A 73 0.40 10.02 -3.33
N VAL A 74 0.72 11.32 -3.34
CA VAL A 74 1.32 11.97 -4.53
C VAL A 74 2.75 11.52 -4.76
N GLY A 75 3.55 11.32 -3.71
CA GLY A 75 4.89 10.75 -3.83
C GLY A 75 4.87 9.39 -4.52
N ARG A 76 3.95 8.51 -4.08
CA ARG A 76 3.69 7.18 -4.65
C ARG A 76 3.36 7.28 -6.14
N TYR A 77 2.33 8.04 -6.47
CA TYR A 77 1.90 8.26 -7.86
C TYR A 77 3.03 8.78 -8.75
N LEU A 78 3.86 9.69 -8.24
CA LEU A 78 5.04 10.18 -8.95
C LEU A 78 6.04 9.06 -9.23
N LYS A 79 6.31 8.19 -8.25
CA LYS A 79 7.22 7.05 -8.41
C LYS A 79 6.72 6.07 -9.49
N GLU A 80 5.42 5.84 -9.57
CA GLU A 80 4.82 5.00 -10.62
C GLU A 80 5.02 5.56 -12.02
N LEU A 81 5.00 6.89 -12.16
CA LEU A 81 5.35 7.59 -13.39
C LEU A 81 6.86 7.64 -13.66
N GLY A 82 7.69 7.08 -12.77
CA GLY A 82 9.14 7.09 -12.85
C GLY A 82 9.77 8.42 -12.41
N ALA A 83 9.08 9.21 -11.58
CA ALA A 83 9.55 10.48 -11.04
C ALA A 83 9.75 10.43 -9.52
N LEU A 84 10.74 11.16 -9.00
CA LEU A 84 10.99 11.24 -7.56
C LEU A 84 10.75 12.65 -7.01
N LEU A 85 9.94 12.76 -5.95
CA LEU A 85 9.64 14.00 -5.25
C LEU A 85 10.65 14.27 -4.14
N PHE A 86 11.14 15.51 -4.08
CA PHE A 86 11.97 16.04 -3.01
C PHE A 86 11.23 17.17 -2.30
N TRP A 87 11.19 17.12 -0.97
CA TRP A 87 10.52 18.11 -0.13
C TRP A 87 11.49 18.70 0.90
N ALA A 88 11.32 19.97 1.27
CA ALA A 88 12.15 20.60 2.31
C ALA A 88 11.60 20.32 3.73
N SER A 89 12.44 19.93 4.68
CA SER A 89 11.95 19.54 6.01
C SER A 89 11.28 20.68 6.80
N GLY A 90 11.56 21.94 6.47
CA GLY A 90 11.09 23.14 7.19
C GLY A 90 12.20 23.88 7.95
N ASN A 91 11.88 25.04 8.52
CA ASN A 91 12.89 25.99 9.05
C ASN A 91 12.63 26.42 10.50
N ASP A 92 11.93 25.59 11.28
CA ASP A 92 11.46 25.93 12.62
C ASP A 92 12.34 25.34 13.73
N GLY A 93 13.34 24.52 13.38
CA GLY A 93 14.11 23.79 14.37
C GLY A 93 13.27 22.76 15.10
N ALA A 94 12.20 22.26 14.48
CA ALA A 94 11.20 21.41 15.11
C ALA A 94 11.45 19.92 14.82
N TYR A 95 11.00 19.07 15.76
CA TYR A 95 10.90 17.64 15.56
C TYR A 95 9.69 17.31 14.68
N ILE A 96 9.85 16.46 13.66
CA ILE A 96 8.82 16.13 12.66
C ILE A 96 8.69 14.62 12.45
N GLU A 97 7.45 14.17 12.35
CA GLU A 97 6.99 12.79 12.15
C GLU A 97 5.61 12.81 11.44
N PRO A 98 5.11 11.70 10.87
CA PRO A 98 5.77 10.39 10.70
C PRO A 98 6.79 10.38 9.54
N ASN A 99 7.57 9.29 9.44
CA ASN A 99 8.39 8.98 8.27
C ASN A 99 7.52 8.56 7.09
N ARG A 100 7.94 8.92 5.87
CA ARG A 100 7.16 8.89 4.63
C ARG A 100 8.07 8.52 3.43
N PRO A 101 8.21 7.23 3.06
CA PRO A 101 9.20 6.69 2.12
C PRO A 101 8.95 7.00 0.63
N ASP A 102 7.73 7.28 0.17
CA ASP A 102 7.48 7.53 -1.28
C ASP A 102 8.02 8.86 -1.82
N TYR A 103 8.68 9.67 -0.98
CA TYR A 103 9.38 10.88 -1.40
C TYR A 103 10.56 11.16 -0.45
N VAL A 104 11.40 12.14 -0.81
CA VAL A 104 12.62 12.45 -0.06
C VAL A 104 12.46 13.77 0.70
N ILE A 105 12.46 13.72 2.03
CA ILE A 105 12.48 14.91 2.88
C ILE A 105 13.92 15.30 3.20
N VAL A 106 14.26 16.55 2.87
CA VAL A 106 15.64 17.04 2.91
C VAL A 106 15.83 18.06 4.02
N GLY A 107 16.66 17.69 5.00
CA GLY A 107 17.17 18.60 6.02
C GLY A 107 18.39 19.42 5.55
N SER A 108 18.83 20.36 6.39
CA SER A 108 19.85 21.34 6.04
C SER A 108 21.10 21.23 6.92
N THR A 109 22.28 21.21 6.32
CA THR A 109 23.59 21.33 7.01
C THR A 109 24.27 22.67 6.76
N THR A 110 25.22 22.99 7.64
CA THR A 110 26.16 24.10 7.48
C THR A 110 27.41 23.66 6.73
N SER A 111 28.26 24.63 6.38
CA SER A 111 29.57 24.37 5.75
C SER A 111 30.57 23.61 6.64
N SER A 112 30.23 23.37 7.90
CA SER A 112 31.04 22.60 8.85
C SER A 112 30.35 21.27 9.20
N ASP A 113 29.41 20.82 8.36
CA ASP A 113 28.64 19.58 8.53
C ASP A 113 27.83 19.47 9.82
N ASN A 114 27.61 20.59 10.50
CA ASN A 114 26.62 20.63 11.57
C ASN A 114 25.23 20.76 10.95
N ARG A 115 24.22 20.11 11.55
CA ARG A 115 22.82 20.42 11.28
C ARG A 115 22.59 21.93 11.42
N SER A 116 21.99 22.55 10.42
CA SER A 116 21.59 23.95 10.51
C SER A 116 20.58 24.08 11.65
N GLY A 117 20.79 25.02 12.57
CA GLY A 117 19.94 25.13 13.77
C GLY A 117 18.45 25.33 13.48
N PHE A 118 18.10 25.89 12.32
CA PHE A 118 16.73 26.07 11.86
C PHE A 118 16.12 24.84 11.18
N SER A 119 16.91 23.85 10.74
CA SER A 119 16.35 22.69 10.01
C SER A 119 15.30 22.00 10.87
N ASN A 120 14.24 21.45 10.32
CA ASN A 120 13.49 20.44 11.08
C ASN A 120 14.30 19.13 11.10
N TYR A 121 14.01 18.27 12.08
CA TYR A 121 14.72 17.03 12.39
C TYR A 121 13.72 15.97 12.89
N GLY A 122 14.10 14.71 12.98
CA GLY A 122 13.23 13.61 13.43
C GLY A 122 13.15 12.45 12.42
N PRO A 123 12.30 11.45 12.69
CA PRO A 123 12.07 10.27 11.85
C PRO A 123 11.75 10.60 10.39
N ALA A 124 11.06 11.72 10.15
CA ALA A 124 10.68 12.14 8.80
C ALA A 124 11.82 12.68 7.94
N VAL A 125 13.02 12.95 8.47
CA VAL A 125 14.14 13.43 7.63
C VAL A 125 14.89 12.24 7.03
N ASP A 126 14.95 12.19 5.70
CA ASP A 126 15.63 11.10 4.96
C ASP A 126 17.11 11.35 4.77
N VAL A 127 17.45 12.55 4.31
CA VAL A 127 18.83 12.98 4.00
C VAL A 127 18.99 14.46 4.31
N THR A 128 20.24 14.91 4.34
CA THR A 128 20.55 16.33 4.45
C THR A 128 21.39 16.83 3.30
N ALA A 129 21.34 18.14 3.04
CA ALA A 129 22.20 18.80 2.08
C ALA A 129 22.61 20.21 2.58
N PRO A 130 23.66 20.82 2.02
CA PRO A 130 24.07 22.17 2.40
C PRO A 130 22.92 23.17 2.21
N GLY A 131 22.45 23.78 3.31
CA GLY A 131 21.34 24.73 3.27
C GLY A 131 21.61 26.03 4.00
N SER A 132 22.76 26.19 4.66
CA SER A 132 23.17 27.45 5.29
C SER A 132 24.16 28.24 4.43
N SER A 133 23.86 29.53 4.22
CA SER A 133 24.70 30.46 3.45
C SER A 133 25.00 30.01 2.01
N VAL A 134 24.06 29.29 1.40
CA VAL A 134 24.15 28.85 0.01
C VAL A 134 24.10 30.05 -0.92
N ARG A 135 24.97 30.11 -1.93
CA ARG A 135 24.99 31.16 -2.95
C ARG A 135 24.35 30.66 -4.23
N SER A 136 23.33 31.36 -4.74
CA SER A 136 22.62 30.95 -5.97
C SER A 136 22.16 32.15 -6.80
N THR A 137 21.51 31.85 -7.93
CA THR A 137 20.92 32.81 -8.86
C THR A 137 19.73 33.56 -8.27
N ARG A 138 19.55 34.82 -8.66
CA ARG A 138 18.40 35.66 -8.36
C ARG A 138 17.85 36.25 -9.65
N ARG A 139 16.68 36.88 -9.55
CA ARG A 139 16.04 37.52 -10.71
C ARG A 139 16.97 38.57 -11.33
N PHE A 140 16.78 38.83 -12.62
CA PHE A 140 17.49 39.86 -13.37
C PHE A 140 19.01 39.69 -13.42
N GLY A 141 19.49 38.44 -13.54
CA GLY A 141 20.92 38.13 -13.72
C GLY A 141 21.78 38.38 -12.47
N SER A 142 21.16 38.50 -11.29
CA SER A 142 21.87 38.72 -10.02
C SER A 142 22.13 37.41 -9.28
N TYR A 143 22.95 37.50 -8.22
CA TYR A 143 23.28 36.38 -7.34
C TYR A 143 23.15 36.82 -5.89
N GLY A 144 22.91 35.88 -4.98
CA GLY A 144 22.90 36.20 -3.55
C GLY A 144 23.05 34.96 -2.69
N ASN A 145 23.20 35.19 -1.39
CA ASN A 145 23.24 34.12 -0.40
C ASN A 145 21.84 33.93 0.21
N GLY A 146 21.58 32.74 0.72
CA GLY A 146 20.36 32.37 1.44
C GLY A 146 20.61 31.19 2.37
N SER A 147 19.81 31.09 3.43
CA SER A 147 19.77 29.93 4.31
C SER A 147 18.34 29.37 4.41
N GLY A 148 18.20 28.06 4.35
CA GLY A 148 16.91 27.35 4.46
C GLY A 148 16.99 25.93 3.92
N THR A 149 16.14 25.04 4.43
CA THR A 149 15.92 23.69 3.87
C THR A 149 15.38 23.76 2.44
N SER A 150 14.68 24.84 2.09
CA SER A 150 14.32 25.21 0.72
C SER A 150 15.51 25.36 -0.24
N TYR A 151 16.75 25.45 0.25
CA TYR A 151 17.96 25.48 -0.57
C TYR A 151 18.76 24.18 -0.51
N ALA A 152 18.60 23.40 0.57
CA ALA A 152 19.14 22.05 0.68
C ALA A 152 18.39 21.07 -0.24
N SER A 153 17.06 21.11 -0.20
CA SER A 153 16.17 20.26 -1.01
C SER A 153 16.51 20.24 -2.51
N PRO A 154 16.70 21.38 -3.21
CA PRO A 154 17.07 21.34 -4.64
C PRO A 154 18.49 20.87 -4.91
N ILE A 155 19.39 20.89 -3.91
CA ILE A 155 20.72 20.30 -4.06
C ILE A 155 20.61 18.78 -4.04
N ALA A 156 19.88 18.22 -3.07
CA ALA A 156 19.60 16.78 -3.02
C ALA A 156 18.84 16.30 -4.28
N ALA A 157 17.82 17.05 -4.71
CA ALA A 157 17.10 16.78 -5.96
C ALA A 157 18.04 16.78 -7.18
N GLY A 158 19.01 17.71 -7.21
CA GLY A 158 20.07 17.73 -8.22
C GLY A 158 20.95 16.48 -8.19
N VAL A 159 21.22 15.91 -7.02
CA VAL A 159 21.94 14.62 -6.91
C VAL A 159 21.09 13.48 -7.45
N GLY A 160 19.79 13.43 -7.14
CA GLY A 160 18.84 12.48 -7.75
C GLY A 160 18.85 12.55 -9.28
N ALA A 161 18.82 13.76 -9.84
CA ALA A 161 18.91 13.96 -11.29
C ALA A 161 20.26 13.51 -11.89
N MET A 162 21.36 13.62 -11.15
CA MET A 162 22.66 13.08 -11.59
C MET A 162 22.65 11.55 -11.64
N ILE A 163 21.95 10.88 -10.72
CA ILE A 163 21.78 9.42 -10.74
C ILE A 163 21.02 8.99 -12.01
N TYR A 164 19.87 9.62 -12.31
CA TYR A 164 19.15 9.41 -13.58
C TYR A 164 20.00 9.66 -14.82
N SER A 165 20.93 10.63 -14.76
CA SER A 165 21.81 10.92 -15.90
C SER A 165 22.82 9.79 -16.21
N VAL A 166 23.11 8.93 -15.23
CA VAL A 166 23.96 7.74 -15.42
C VAL A 166 23.18 6.64 -16.11
N ASN A 167 21.95 6.38 -15.66
CA ASN A 167 21.04 5.43 -16.28
C ASN A 167 19.59 5.95 -16.22
N PRO A 168 19.00 6.38 -17.35
CA PRO A 168 17.63 6.90 -17.38
C PRO A 168 16.57 5.83 -17.16
N ASP A 169 16.92 4.54 -17.25
CA ASP A 169 15.98 3.43 -17.09
C ASP A 169 15.76 3.07 -15.61
N PHE A 170 16.48 3.70 -14.67
CA PHE A 170 16.26 3.49 -13.24
C PHE A 170 14.82 3.83 -12.83
N SER A 171 14.25 3.04 -11.93
CA SER A 171 13.00 3.41 -11.26
C SER A 171 13.25 4.57 -10.29
N ALA A 172 12.19 5.25 -9.85
CA ALA A 172 12.32 6.26 -8.81
C ALA A 172 12.85 5.69 -7.49
N ASP A 173 12.53 4.42 -7.20
CA ASP A 173 13.04 3.68 -6.03
C ASP A 173 14.54 3.38 -6.16
N ASP A 174 15.01 2.93 -7.34
CA ASP A 174 16.45 2.76 -7.61
C ASP A 174 17.21 4.06 -7.33
N VAL A 175 16.68 5.19 -7.81
CA VAL A 175 17.31 6.51 -7.62
C VAL A 175 17.32 6.93 -6.16
N GLN A 176 16.22 6.71 -5.44
CA GLN A 176 16.14 7.00 -4.01
C GLN A 176 17.13 6.14 -3.21
N ASP A 177 17.23 4.86 -3.51
CA ASP A 177 18.15 3.94 -2.83
C ASP A 177 19.61 4.30 -3.07
N ILE A 178 19.99 4.54 -4.34
CA ILE A 178 21.35 5.00 -4.67
C ILE A 178 21.64 6.30 -3.94
N LEU A 179 20.68 7.23 -3.87
CA LEU A 179 20.84 8.48 -3.12
C LEU A 179 21.11 8.21 -1.63
N TYR A 180 20.34 7.31 -1.03
CA TYR A 180 20.40 6.98 0.39
C TYR A 180 21.70 6.28 0.77
N LYS A 181 22.16 5.33 -0.05
CA LYS A 181 23.38 4.55 0.19
C LYS A 181 24.67 5.31 -0.13
N SER A 182 24.58 6.40 -0.89
CA SER A 182 25.74 7.17 -1.32
C SER A 182 26.04 8.41 -0.49
N VAL A 183 25.25 8.69 0.55
CA VAL A 183 25.47 9.82 1.46
C VAL A 183 26.79 9.70 2.23
N ASP A 184 27.31 10.84 2.69
CA ASP A 184 28.29 10.86 3.76
C ASP A 184 27.53 10.76 5.09
N ASP A 185 27.69 9.65 5.81
CA ASP A 185 27.10 9.45 7.14
C ASP A 185 27.68 10.47 8.14
N LEU A 186 26.80 11.21 8.80
CA LEU A 186 27.12 12.26 9.76
C LEU A 186 26.34 12.00 11.04
N GLY A 187 26.99 12.19 12.20
CA GLY A 187 26.32 12.02 13.48
C GLY A 187 26.52 10.62 14.05
N ALA A 188 25.42 9.97 14.43
CA ALA A 188 25.46 8.57 14.85
C ALA A 188 25.58 7.68 13.62
N SER A 189 26.23 6.52 13.75
CA SER A 189 26.38 5.60 12.61
C SER A 189 25.01 5.14 12.12
N GLY A 190 24.81 5.20 10.81
CA GLY A 190 23.54 4.86 10.17
C GLY A 190 22.52 6.00 10.26
N ARG A 191 21.24 5.66 10.09
CA ARG A 191 20.17 6.66 10.08
C ARG A 191 19.96 7.28 11.46
N ASP A 192 19.99 8.61 11.55
CA ASP A 192 19.69 9.37 12.77
C ASP A 192 18.70 10.52 12.55
N ASP A 193 18.09 11.02 13.63
CA ASP A 193 17.07 12.07 13.55
C ASP A 193 17.60 13.43 13.08
N PHE A 194 18.91 13.67 13.13
CA PHE A 194 19.49 14.98 12.82
C PHE A 194 19.95 15.09 11.37
N TYR A 195 20.47 14.00 10.82
CA TYR A 195 21.04 13.95 9.48
C TYR A 195 20.29 13.02 8.53
N GLY A 196 19.25 12.34 9.00
CA GLY A 196 18.63 11.24 8.27
C GLY A 196 19.69 10.15 8.09
N ARG A 197 19.84 9.65 6.87
CA ARG A 197 20.91 8.72 6.49
C ARG A 197 22.27 9.39 6.33
N GLY A 198 22.31 10.72 6.19
CA GLY A 198 23.56 11.48 6.02
C GLY A 198 23.42 12.66 5.06
N ARG A 199 24.55 13.29 4.74
CA ARG A 199 24.62 14.38 3.77
C ARG A 199 24.80 13.85 2.36
N VAL A 200 23.98 14.29 1.41
CA VAL A 200 24.09 13.89 -0.01
C VAL A 200 25.50 14.13 -0.58
N ASN A 201 26.01 13.15 -1.34
CA ASN A 201 27.33 13.20 -1.98
C ASN A 201 27.21 12.80 -3.46
N THR A 202 27.33 13.78 -4.36
CA THR A 202 27.18 13.56 -5.80
C THR A 202 28.22 12.61 -6.39
N HIS A 203 29.46 12.60 -5.87
CA HIS A 203 30.51 11.74 -6.40
C HIS A 203 30.23 10.27 -6.10
N ASN A 204 29.90 9.97 -4.84
CA ASN A 204 29.53 8.62 -4.42
C ASN A 204 28.26 8.16 -5.14
N ALA A 205 27.26 9.04 -5.28
CA ALA A 205 26.00 8.72 -5.97
C ALA A 205 26.24 8.29 -7.42
N VAL A 206 27.08 9.02 -8.16
CA VAL A 206 27.41 8.69 -9.55
C VAL A 206 28.23 7.40 -9.65
N LEU A 207 29.18 7.17 -8.74
CA LEU A 207 29.95 5.92 -8.73
C LEU A 207 29.06 4.71 -8.43
N MET A 208 28.18 4.82 -7.44
CA MET A 208 27.24 3.77 -7.07
C MET A 208 26.27 3.49 -8.20
N ALA A 209 25.70 4.53 -8.84
CA ALA A 209 24.83 4.39 -10.00
C ALA A 209 25.47 3.62 -11.16
N GLN A 210 26.79 3.72 -11.36
CA GLN A 210 27.50 3.00 -12.43
C GLN A 210 27.64 1.50 -12.18
N SER A 211 27.58 1.08 -10.92
CA SER A 211 27.71 -0.32 -10.50
C SER A 211 26.47 -0.82 -9.76
N TYR A 212 25.35 -0.12 -9.88
CA TYR A 212 24.14 -0.45 -9.14
C TYR A 212 23.50 -1.70 -9.72
N GLU A 213 23.44 -2.76 -8.90
CA GLU A 213 22.69 -3.96 -9.19
C GLU A 213 21.29 -3.78 -8.63
N ARG A 214 20.29 -3.76 -9.52
CA ARG A 214 18.89 -3.62 -9.09
C ARG A 214 18.52 -4.80 -8.20
N PRO A 215 17.90 -4.55 -7.03
CA PRO A 215 17.32 -5.64 -6.26
C PRO A 215 16.18 -6.28 -7.06
N THR A 216 15.83 -7.51 -6.70
CA THR A 216 14.84 -8.31 -7.43
C THR A 216 13.46 -7.68 -7.32
N THR A 217 12.85 -7.31 -8.45
CA THR A 217 11.54 -6.64 -8.48
C THR A 217 10.37 -7.61 -8.37
N LEU A 218 9.35 -7.26 -7.58
CA LEU A 218 8.08 -7.97 -7.43
C LEU A 218 7.11 -7.73 -8.62
N PRO A 219 6.09 -8.59 -8.85
CA PRO A 219 5.76 -9.80 -8.12
C PRO A 219 6.72 -10.96 -8.39
N LEU A 220 6.82 -11.84 -7.40
CA LEU A 220 7.57 -13.09 -7.49
C LEU A 220 6.59 -14.25 -7.48
N GLY A 221 6.66 -15.13 -8.47
CA GLY A 221 5.93 -16.41 -8.47
C GLY A 221 6.90 -17.52 -8.87
N PHE A 222 7.15 -18.46 -7.96
CA PHE A 222 8.08 -19.56 -8.19
C PHE A 222 7.41 -20.92 -8.00
N SER A 223 7.60 -21.78 -9.00
CA SER A 223 7.67 -23.23 -8.78
C SER A 223 9.16 -23.61 -8.62
N PHE A 224 9.49 -24.49 -7.67
CA PHE A 224 10.89 -24.84 -7.33
C PHE A 224 11.55 -25.81 -8.33
N GLU A 225 11.16 -25.75 -9.62
CA GLU A 225 11.39 -26.83 -10.59
C GLU A 225 12.85 -27.08 -11.01
N ASP A 226 13.79 -26.13 -10.87
CA ASP A 226 15.13 -26.26 -11.46
C ASP A 226 16.26 -25.51 -10.73
N SER A 227 16.29 -25.50 -9.38
CA SER A 227 17.24 -24.68 -8.59
C SER A 227 17.09 -23.16 -8.82
N SER A 228 16.03 -22.74 -9.52
CA SER A 228 15.62 -21.35 -9.73
C SER A 228 15.49 -20.59 -8.41
N TRP A 229 15.08 -21.29 -7.34
CA TRP A 229 14.99 -20.72 -6.00
C TRP A 229 16.32 -20.17 -5.49
N GLN A 230 17.47 -20.72 -5.91
CA GLN A 230 18.79 -20.27 -5.48
C GLN A 230 19.19 -18.91 -6.08
N SER A 231 18.42 -18.40 -7.05
CA SER A 231 18.55 -17.02 -7.52
C SER A 231 17.92 -16.00 -6.57
N ILE A 232 17.13 -16.47 -5.59
CA ILE A 232 16.38 -15.64 -4.66
C ILE A 232 16.62 -16.04 -3.22
N PHE A 233 16.88 -17.29 -2.89
CA PHE A 233 17.16 -17.72 -1.53
C PHE A 233 18.54 -18.37 -1.45
N SER A 234 19.23 -18.07 -0.37
CA SER A 234 20.49 -18.71 0.01
C SER A 234 20.28 -19.48 1.31
N VAL A 235 20.99 -20.60 1.47
CA VAL A 235 20.98 -21.37 2.72
C VAL A 235 21.94 -20.70 3.70
N SER A 236 21.42 -20.20 4.82
CA SER A 236 22.23 -19.61 5.88
C SER A 236 22.58 -20.61 6.99
N ALA A 237 21.77 -21.66 7.17
CA ALA A 237 22.03 -22.76 8.10
C ALA A 237 21.41 -24.07 7.57
N GLY A 238 22.03 -25.20 7.94
CA GLY A 238 21.58 -26.55 7.62
C GLY A 238 21.86 -27.01 6.18
N ASP A 239 21.09 -27.99 5.69
CA ASP A 239 21.22 -28.65 4.38
C ASP A 239 19.86 -28.73 3.66
N VAL A 240 19.49 -27.64 3.01
CA VAL A 240 18.21 -27.49 2.31
C VAL A 240 18.26 -28.18 0.95
N GLU A 241 17.35 -29.12 0.73
CA GLU A 241 17.23 -29.90 -0.50
C GLU A 241 15.92 -29.63 -1.23
N THR A 242 15.86 -29.95 -2.53
CA THR A 242 14.59 -30.05 -3.26
C THR A 242 14.12 -31.50 -3.30
N SER A 243 12.84 -31.76 -3.04
CA SER A 243 12.23 -33.09 -3.11
C SER A 243 10.98 -33.09 -4.00
N SER A 244 10.49 -34.25 -4.46
CA SER A 244 9.29 -34.32 -5.32
C SER A 244 8.25 -35.28 -4.72
N PRO A 245 7.54 -34.89 -3.65
CA PRO A 245 6.50 -35.73 -3.05
C PRO A 245 5.31 -35.88 -4.01
N ALA A 246 4.61 -37.01 -3.93
CA ALA A 246 3.56 -37.38 -4.91
C ALA A 246 2.32 -36.48 -4.88
N ASP A 247 2.16 -35.71 -3.81
CA ASP A 247 1.09 -34.77 -3.49
C ASP A 247 1.56 -33.31 -3.56
N ALA A 248 2.76 -33.04 -4.10
CA ALA A 248 3.20 -31.68 -4.39
C ALA A 248 2.16 -30.96 -5.27
N PRO A 249 1.84 -29.69 -4.99
CA PRO A 249 1.08 -28.83 -5.90
C PRO A 249 1.63 -28.96 -7.31
N GLU A 250 0.74 -29.06 -8.31
CA GLU A 250 1.09 -29.20 -9.74
C GLU A 250 2.05 -30.36 -10.13
N GLY A 251 2.40 -31.26 -9.21
CA GLY A 251 3.24 -32.44 -9.45
C GLY A 251 4.75 -32.18 -9.51
N VAL A 252 5.24 -31.13 -8.83
CA VAL A 252 6.59 -30.57 -8.98
C VAL A 252 7.51 -30.73 -7.76
N SER A 253 8.72 -30.17 -7.86
CA SER A 253 9.73 -30.11 -6.79
C SER A 253 9.32 -29.11 -5.72
N VAL A 254 9.52 -29.45 -4.45
CA VAL A 254 9.26 -28.63 -3.26
C VAL A 254 10.57 -28.41 -2.50
N LEU A 255 10.67 -27.31 -1.77
CA LEU A 255 11.81 -27.04 -0.88
C LEU A 255 11.64 -27.81 0.44
N ARG A 256 12.63 -28.59 0.83
CA ARG A 256 12.66 -29.37 2.07
C ARG A 256 13.56 -28.67 3.08
N LEU A 257 12.98 -28.21 4.18
CA LEU A 257 13.68 -27.70 5.35
C LEU A 257 13.55 -28.70 6.51
N ASP A 258 14.64 -29.08 7.16
CA ASP A 258 14.62 -29.83 8.42
C ASP A 258 15.02 -28.96 9.62
N HIS A 259 15.10 -29.59 10.79
CA HIS A 259 14.95 -28.98 12.11
C HIS A 259 15.87 -27.82 12.51
N ASP A 260 16.94 -27.56 11.76
CA ASP A 260 17.85 -26.42 11.94
C ASP A 260 18.15 -25.65 10.63
N ASP A 261 17.36 -25.91 9.59
CA ASP A 261 17.49 -25.25 8.30
C ASP A 261 17.04 -23.80 8.36
N THR A 262 17.82 -22.94 7.71
CA THR A 262 17.44 -21.54 7.48
C THR A 262 17.76 -21.12 6.06
N ILE A 263 16.77 -20.56 5.38
CA ILE A 263 16.95 -19.89 4.09
C ILE A 263 16.68 -18.39 4.23
N VAL A 264 17.45 -17.60 3.50
CA VAL A 264 17.35 -16.13 3.49
C VAL A 264 17.25 -15.66 2.06
N SER A 265 16.29 -14.77 1.78
CA SER A 265 16.13 -14.21 0.45
C SER A 265 17.27 -13.25 0.11
N GLU A 266 17.57 -13.08 -1.17
CA GLU A 266 18.24 -11.92 -1.73
C GLU A 266 17.43 -10.66 -1.38
N ARG A 267 18.07 -9.51 -1.52
CA ARG A 267 17.42 -8.22 -1.31
C ARG A 267 16.29 -8.03 -2.30
N LEU A 268 15.08 -7.88 -1.78
CA LEU A 268 13.88 -7.61 -2.55
C LEU A 268 13.80 -6.10 -2.81
N ALA A 269 13.44 -5.71 -4.03
CA ALA A 269 12.99 -4.36 -4.34
C ALA A 269 11.47 -4.43 -4.42
N GLY A 270 10.80 -4.05 -3.34
CA GLY A 270 9.44 -3.57 -3.54
C GLY A 270 9.50 -2.18 -4.14
N ARG A 271 8.49 -1.86 -4.95
CA ARG A 271 8.10 -0.46 -5.07
C ARG A 271 7.82 0.02 -3.66
N SER A 272 8.16 1.27 -3.36
CA SER A 272 7.69 1.92 -2.14
C SER A 272 6.18 2.03 -2.26
N LEU A 273 5.50 0.96 -1.89
CA LEU A 273 4.06 0.85 -1.87
C LEU A 273 3.75 0.68 -0.40
N TYR A 274 3.01 1.64 0.07
CA TYR A 274 2.13 1.46 1.21
C TYR A 274 0.99 0.49 0.89
N ASP A 275 0.97 -0.10 -0.31
CA ASP A 275 0.06 -1.14 -0.68
C ASP A 275 0.57 -2.43 -0.04
N ASP A 276 -0.31 -3.03 0.75
CA ASP A 276 -0.05 -4.25 1.48
C ASP A 276 0.46 -5.34 0.51
N ALA A 277 1.56 -5.99 0.89
CA ALA A 277 2.14 -7.07 0.10
C ALA A 277 1.74 -8.40 0.73
N MET A 278 1.14 -9.27 -0.07
CA MET A 278 0.74 -10.60 0.35
C MET A 278 1.86 -11.58 0.06
N PHE A 279 2.37 -12.17 1.13
CA PHE A 279 3.28 -13.29 1.10
C PHE A 279 2.48 -14.60 1.10
N SER A 280 2.55 -15.37 0.02
CA SER A 280 1.83 -16.64 -0.10
C SER A 280 2.77 -17.81 -0.29
N PHE A 281 2.44 -18.95 0.30
CA PHE A 281 3.14 -20.22 0.03
C PHE A 281 2.28 -21.42 0.41
N ALA A 282 2.54 -22.55 -0.22
CA ALA A 282 2.01 -23.84 0.16
C ALA A 282 2.98 -24.51 1.16
N LEU A 283 2.43 -25.03 2.27
CA LEU A 283 3.19 -25.69 3.31
C LEU A 283 2.62 -27.07 3.62
N ARG A 284 3.53 -28.05 3.76
CA ARG A 284 3.24 -29.37 4.33
C ARG A 284 4.32 -29.72 5.34
N SER A 285 4.01 -30.56 6.32
CA SER A 285 5.01 -30.99 7.30
C SER A 285 4.96 -32.49 7.59
N GLU A 286 6.08 -33.05 7.99
CA GLU A 286 6.22 -34.43 8.46
C GLU A 286 7.03 -34.43 9.76
N GLY A 287 6.78 -35.40 10.64
CA GLY A 287 7.55 -35.58 11.89
C GLY A 287 7.11 -34.72 13.07
N LEU A 288 6.52 -33.54 12.82
CA LEU A 288 6.33 -32.50 13.85
C LEU A 288 5.74 -32.97 15.19
N GLU A 289 6.32 -32.41 16.24
CA GLU A 289 6.02 -32.63 17.64
C GLU A 289 5.52 -31.36 18.32
N THR A 290 5.10 -31.47 19.58
CA THR A 290 4.62 -30.30 20.33
C THR A 290 5.79 -29.40 20.71
N GLY A 291 5.84 -28.22 20.09
CA GLY A 291 6.90 -27.23 20.33
C GLY A 291 7.57 -26.78 19.04
N ASP A 292 7.47 -27.57 17.97
CA ASP A 292 8.11 -27.26 16.70
C ASP A 292 7.34 -26.20 15.93
N SER A 293 8.10 -25.36 15.23
CA SER A 293 7.54 -24.27 14.46
C SER A 293 8.35 -23.94 13.22
N LEU A 294 7.67 -23.38 12.22
CA LEU A 294 8.31 -22.67 11.12
C LEU A 294 8.14 -21.17 11.37
N LEU A 295 9.26 -20.46 11.55
CA LEU A 295 9.26 -19.00 11.68
C LEU A 295 9.43 -18.37 10.31
N VAL A 296 8.52 -17.47 9.95
CA VAL A 296 8.64 -16.59 8.79
C VAL A 296 8.97 -15.19 9.31
N GLN A 297 10.11 -14.65 8.90
CA GLN A 297 10.65 -13.40 9.44
C GLN A 297 11.13 -12.47 8.32
N TYR A 298 11.21 -11.18 8.62
CA TYR A 298 11.73 -10.16 7.71
C TYR A 298 12.83 -9.31 8.35
N LEU A 299 13.62 -8.69 7.49
CA LEU A 299 14.63 -7.71 7.83
C LEU A 299 14.44 -6.48 6.95
N GLU A 300 14.01 -5.38 7.57
CA GLU A 300 13.61 -4.16 6.85
C GLU A 300 14.81 -3.45 6.21
N ASP A 301 15.88 -3.25 6.97
CA ASP A 301 17.12 -2.61 6.51
C ASP A 301 18.33 -3.45 6.92
N PRO A 302 18.79 -4.39 6.07
CA PRO A 302 19.94 -5.24 6.37
C PRO A 302 21.27 -4.48 6.50
N GLU A 303 21.33 -3.18 6.19
CA GLU A 303 22.57 -2.39 6.28
C GLU A 303 22.75 -1.73 7.66
N VAL A 304 21.67 -1.50 8.40
CA VAL A 304 21.68 -0.94 9.76
C VAL A 304 21.40 -2.00 10.82
N ALA A 305 20.72 -3.07 10.43
CA ALA A 305 20.34 -4.18 11.29
C ALA A 305 21.52 -5.12 11.65
N GLY A 306 21.57 -5.53 12.91
CA GLY A 306 22.40 -6.67 13.34
C GLY A 306 21.66 -8.01 13.13
N GLU A 307 22.33 -9.14 13.38
CA GLU A 307 21.70 -10.47 13.28
C GLU A 307 20.45 -10.64 14.17
N ASP A 308 20.30 -9.83 15.23
CA ASP A 308 19.16 -9.84 16.15
C ASP A 308 17.96 -8.98 15.70
N SER A 309 18.04 -8.33 14.54
CA SER A 309 17.04 -7.35 14.08
C SER A 309 15.91 -7.94 13.24
N TRP A 310 15.89 -9.26 13.05
CA TRP A 310 14.82 -9.94 12.33
C TRP A 310 13.51 -9.92 13.13
N ALA A 311 12.43 -9.46 12.50
CA ALA A 311 11.11 -9.43 13.08
C ALA A 311 10.26 -10.60 12.55
N THR A 312 9.52 -11.25 13.44
CA THR A 312 8.65 -12.38 13.07
C THR A 312 7.36 -11.87 12.44
N ILE A 313 7.09 -12.32 11.22
CA ILE A 313 5.82 -12.10 10.51
C ILE A 313 4.81 -13.14 10.99
N SER A 314 5.22 -14.41 10.97
CA SER A 314 4.35 -15.53 11.32
C SER A 314 5.14 -16.64 11.99
N GLN A 315 4.48 -17.35 12.90
CA GLN A 315 4.99 -18.58 13.52
C GLN A 315 3.95 -19.67 13.30
N ILE A 316 4.31 -20.70 12.53
CA ILE A 316 3.41 -21.80 12.20
C ILE A 316 3.75 -22.99 13.07
N ASP A 317 2.87 -23.29 14.04
CA ASP A 317 3.04 -24.39 14.99
C ASP A 317 2.49 -25.73 14.47
N SER A 318 2.96 -26.83 15.04
CA SER A 318 2.60 -28.20 14.68
C SER A 318 1.11 -28.59 14.76
N ARG A 319 0.25 -27.80 15.41
CA ARG A 319 -1.18 -28.15 15.63
C ARG A 319 -2.12 -27.79 14.46
N GLY A 320 -1.62 -27.14 13.41
CA GLY A 320 -2.42 -26.66 12.28
C GLY A 320 -2.12 -27.29 10.93
N LEU A 321 -1.10 -28.16 10.84
CA LEU A 321 -0.59 -28.68 9.57
C LEU A 321 -0.97 -30.14 9.32
N SER A 322 -1.34 -30.43 8.07
CA SER A 322 -1.62 -31.78 7.58
C SER A 322 -0.34 -32.41 7.03
N SER A 323 -0.06 -33.65 7.41
CA SER A 323 1.02 -34.44 6.80
C SER A 323 0.62 -35.11 5.48
N SER A 324 -0.66 -35.00 5.08
CA SER A 324 -1.18 -35.66 3.89
C SER A 324 -1.55 -34.73 2.73
N SER A 325 -1.42 -33.41 2.92
CA SER A 325 -1.79 -32.40 1.91
C SER A 325 -1.17 -31.05 2.23
N PHE A 326 -0.78 -30.31 1.20
CA PHE A 326 -0.36 -28.92 1.34
C PHE A 326 -1.51 -28.01 1.78
N VAL A 327 -1.19 -27.06 2.65
CA VAL A 327 -2.08 -25.99 3.10
C VAL A 327 -1.51 -24.68 2.58
N ARG A 328 -2.35 -23.83 1.98
CA ARG A 328 -1.93 -22.51 1.50
C ARG A 328 -1.96 -21.52 2.65
N PHE A 329 -0.84 -20.83 2.85
CA PHE A 329 -0.69 -19.72 3.78
C PHE A 329 -0.65 -18.43 2.96
N ASN A 330 -1.39 -17.43 3.42
CA ASN A 330 -1.37 -16.08 2.92
C ASN A 330 -1.10 -15.19 4.13
N GLN A 331 -0.02 -14.43 4.08
CA GLN A 331 0.44 -13.60 5.17
C GLN A 331 0.73 -12.21 4.62
N GLU A 332 -0.02 -11.25 5.11
CA GLU A 332 0.25 -9.85 4.84
C GLU A 332 1.53 -9.42 5.55
N LEU A 333 2.31 -8.59 4.86
CA LEU A 333 3.56 -8.07 5.37
C LEU A 333 3.29 -6.75 6.11
N PRO A 334 3.92 -6.51 7.28
CA PRO A 334 3.64 -5.35 8.12
C PRO A 334 3.63 -3.98 7.40
N ASP A 335 2.62 -3.16 7.74
CA ASP A 335 2.45 -1.79 7.25
C ASP A 335 3.69 -0.93 7.44
N GLY A 336 3.95 -0.06 6.47
CA GLY A 336 4.97 0.98 6.57
C GLY A 336 6.41 0.46 6.46
N MET A 337 6.60 -0.81 6.10
CA MET A 337 7.92 -1.33 5.74
C MET A 337 8.54 -0.55 4.58
N GLN A 338 9.80 -0.19 4.72
CA GLN A 338 10.60 0.33 3.62
C GLN A 338 11.09 -0.83 2.74
N TRP A 339 10.27 -1.23 1.76
CA TRP A 339 10.48 -2.38 0.88
C TRP A 339 11.76 -2.41 0.04
N HIS A 340 12.58 -1.38 0.08
CA HIS A 340 13.78 -1.30 -0.75
C HIS A 340 14.97 -1.95 -0.05
N GLY A 341 15.18 -3.24 -0.33
CA GLY A 341 16.27 -4.02 0.23
C GLY A 341 15.85 -4.99 1.34
N VAL A 342 14.53 -5.17 1.56
CA VAL A 342 13.99 -6.13 2.53
C VAL A 342 14.47 -7.54 2.21
N GLN A 343 14.80 -8.30 3.24
CA GLN A 343 15.05 -9.73 3.11
C GLN A 343 14.03 -10.51 3.93
N LEU A 344 13.64 -11.68 3.44
CA LEU A 344 12.79 -12.63 4.16
C LEU A 344 13.62 -13.84 4.57
N ARG A 345 13.27 -14.48 5.69
CA ARG A 345 13.85 -15.76 6.05
C ARG A 345 12.81 -16.73 6.59
N PHE A 346 13.04 -18.00 6.30
CA PHE A 346 12.36 -19.10 6.95
C PHE A 346 13.34 -19.80 7.86
N VAL A 347 12.94 -20.00 9.12
CA VAL A 347 13.71 -20.75 10.11
C VAL A 347 12.86 -21.94 10.54
N ALA A 348 13.31 -23.14 10.19
CA ALA A 348 12.76 -24.36 10.75
C ALA A 348 13.31 -24.52 12.17
N ASP A 349 12.42 -24.55 13.16
CA ASP A 349 12.74 -24.75 14.56
C ASP A 349 12.10 -26.05 15.02
N GLY A 350 12.80 -27.15 14.73
CA GLY A 350 12.37 -28.51 15.07
C GLY A 350 13.18 -29.12 16.20
N SER A 351 12.57 -30.10 16.85
CA SER A 351 13.14 -30.83 17.95
C SER A 351 14.20 -31.83 17.48
N ASP A 352 14.01 -32.44 16.31
CA ASP A 352 14.98 -33.33 15.67
C ASP A 352 14.87 -33.41 14.13
N SER A 353 15.88 -34.01 13.48
CA SER A 353 15.98 -34.12 12.01
C SER A 353 14.83 -34.84 11.28
N SER A 354 13.88 -35.45 12.00
CA SER A 354 12.67 -36.00 11.42
C SER A 354 11.56 -34.98 11.23
N ASP A 355 11.69 -33.80 11.86
CA ASP A 355 10.83 -32.63 11.66
C ASP A 355 11.18 -31.96 10.34
N VAL A 356 10.26 -32.04 9.39
CA VAL A 356 10.47 -31.57 8.03
C VAL A 356 9.32 -30.68 7.58
N TRP A 357 9.66 -29.54 7.02
CA TRP A 357 8.77 -28.62 6.34
C TRP A 357 9.02 -28.66 4.84
N TYR A 358 7.95 -28.83 4.08
CA TYR A 358 7.95 -28.77 2.63
C TYR A 358 7.26 -27.49 2.19
N ILE A 359 7.99 -26.60 1.54
CA ILE A 359 7.50 -25.30 1.05
C ILE A 359 7.40 -25.36 -0.49
N ASP A 360 6.27 -24.93 -1.02
CA ASP A 360 6.04 -24.80 -2.47
C ASP A 360 5.22 -23.54 -2.79
N ASP A 361 5.03 -23.21 -4.07
CA ASP A 361 4.19 -22.10 -4.57
C ASP A 361 4.43 -20.76 -3.84
N LEU A 362 5.70 -20.46 -3.58
CA LEU A 362 6.08 -19.23 -2.90
C LEU A 362 5.85 -18.04 -3.84
N SER A 363 4.99 -17.11 -3.42
CA SER A 363 4.78 -15.84 -4.08
C SER A 363 4.83 -14.65 -3.13
N ILE A 364 5.28 -13.52 -3.68
CA ILE A 364 5.16 -12.21 -3.05
C ILE A 364 4.44 -11.35 -4.06
N ASP A 365 3.15 -11.19 -3.84
CA ASP A 365 2.26 -10.47 -4.71
C ASP A 365 1.88 -9.16 -4.04
N LEU A 366 1.81 -8.09 -4.82
CA LEU A 366 1.17 -6.87 -4.35
C LEU A 366 -0.31 -7.20 -4.16
N ILE A 367 -0.88 -6.86 -3.01
CA ILE A 367 -2.34 -6.83 -2.89
C ILE A 367 -2.77 -5.74 -3.88
N PRO A 368 -3.60 -6.06 -4.88
CA PRO A 368 -4.11 -5.05 -5.79
C PRO A 368 -4.73 -3.91 -4.98
N GLU A 369 -4.43 -2.64 -5.30
CA GLU A 369 -5.20 -1.52 -4.75
C GLU A 369 -6.68 -1.85 -4.89
N SER A 370 -7.45 -1.63 -3.81
CA SER A 370 -8.89 -1.86 -3.85
C SER A 370 -9.47 -0.94 -4.91
N THR A 371 -9.88 -1.51 -6.05
CA THR A 371 -10.42 -0.72 -7.15
C THR A 371 -11.83 -0.30 -6.81
N ALA A 372 -12.14 0.97 -6.96
CA ALA A 372 -13.52 1.43 -6.97
C ALA A 372 -14.29 0.80 -8.15
N PRO A 373 -15.50 0.27 -7.92
CA PRO A 373 -16.16 0.21 -6.62
C PRO A 373 -15.63 -0.91 -5.74
N LEU A 374 -15.49 -0.65 -4.43
CA LEU A 374 -15.47 -1.75 -3.46
C LEU A 374 -16.84 -2.40 -3.56
N ASP A 375 -16.90 -3.70 -3.84
CA ASP A 375 -18.14 -4.46 -3.99
C ASP A 375 -17.94 -5.80 -3.28
N GLN A 376 -18.64 -5.99 -2.16
CA GLN A 376 -18.46 -7.12 -1.26
C GLN A 376 -19.80 -7.72 -0.87
N GLN A 377 -20.04 -8.91 -1.40
CA GLN A 377 -21.29 -9.69 -1.24
C GLN A 377 -21.08 -10.98 -0.41
N PHE A 378 -19.84 -11.27 0.01
CA PHE A 378 -19.48 -12.44 0.85
C PHE A 378 -19.91 -13.84 0.34
N GLU A 379 -20.36 -13.95 -0.91
CA GLU A 379 -20.86 -15.16 -1.62
C GLU A 379 -19.90 -16.36 -1.58
N SER A 380 -18.61 -16.12 -1.34
CA SER A 380 -17.59 -17.16 -1.22
C SER A 380 -17.56 -17.84 0.16
N ASN A 381 -18.38 -17.38 1.12
CA ASN A 381 -18.29 -17.72 2.54
C ASN A 381 -16.89 -17.49 3.11
N THR A 382 -16.16 -16.52 2.55
CA THR A 382 -14.85 -16.05 3.00
C THR A 382 -14.82 -14.53 2.92
N ILE A 383 -14.06 -13.90 3.81
CA ILE A 383 -13.78 -12.46 3.76
C ILE A 383 -12.60 -12.29 2.81
N ASP A 384 -12.77 -11.49 1.75
CA ASP A 384 -11.73 -11.29 0.73
C ASP A 384 -10.54 -10.53 1.34
N PRO A 385 -9.36 -11.16 1.49
CA PRO A 385 -8.18 -10.52 2.06
C PRO A 385 -7.60 -9.43 1.15
N VAL A 386 -8.05 -9.34 -0.11
CA VAL A 386 -7.69 -8.24 -1.03
C VAL A 386 -8.55 -7.00 -0.76
N ALA A 387 -9.77 -7.17 -0.29
CA ALA A 387 -10.67 -6.06 0.01
C ALA A 387 -10.53 -5.56 1.46
N TRP A 388 -10.17 -6.47 2.39
CA TRP A 388 -10.16 -6.21 3.83
C TRP A 388 -8.79 -6.48 4.45
N HIS A 389 -8.28 -5.49 5.18
CA HIS A 389 -6.99 -5.55 5.89
C HIS A 389 -7.18 -5.94 7.36
N THR A 390 -7.84 -5.10 8.17
CA THR A 390 -8.05 -5.41 9.60
C THR A 390 -9.38 -6.12 9.81
N VAL A 391 -9.29 -7.42 10.13
CA VAL A 391 -10.44 -8.33 10.30
C VAL A 391 -10.35 -8.95 11.70
N THR A 392 -11.10 -8.42 12.66
CA THR A 392 -11.08 -8.87 14.07
C THR A 392 -12.49 -9.22 14.53
N ASN A 393 -12.65 -10.39 15.16
CA ASN A 393 -13.93 -10.89 15.70
C ASN A 393 -15.08 -10.89 14.67
N THR A 394 -14.72 -11.15 13.41
CA THR A 394 -15.58 -11.19 12.22
C THR A 394 -15.57 -12.59 11.62
N GLU A 395 -16.70 -13.01 11.05
CA GLU A 395 -16.85 -14.32 10.40
C GLU A 395 -17.77 -14.19 9.18
N ALA A 396 -17.36 -14.71 8.03
CA ALA A 396 -18.27 -14.86 6.89
C ALA A 396 -19.22 -16.04 7.16
N VAL A 397 -20.52 -15.79 7.03
CA VAL A 397 -21.60 -16.72 7.37
C VAL A 397 -22.69 -16.69 6.31
N TYR A 398 -23.55 -17.71 6.33
CA TYR A 398 -24.82 -17.71 5.60
C TYR A 398 -25.96 -17.58 6.61
N ASP A 399 -26.70 -16.48 6.58
CA ASP A 399 -27.76 -16.13 7.52
C ASP A 399 -28.92 -15.44 6.77
N ASN A 400 -30.16 -15.66 7.19
CA ASN A 400 -31.35 -15.07 6.55
C ASN A 400 -31.47 -15.28 5.03
N ASP A 401 -31.04 -16.46 4.56
CA ASP A 401 -31.01 -16.81 3.12
C ASP A 401 -30.10 -15.90 2.26
N THR A 402 -29.14 -15.22 2.88
CA THR A 402 -28.07 -14.46 2.19
C THR A 402 -26.69 -14.77 2.77
N PHE A 403 -25.63 -14.48 2.02
CA PHE A 403 -24.27 -14.46 2.55
C PHE A 403 -24.03 -13.16 3.31
N ALA A 404 -23.22 -13.19 4.36
CA ALA A 404 -23.01 -12.03 5.20
C ALA A 404 -21.66 -12.11 5.91
N VAL A 405 -21.20 -10.97 6.41
CA VAL A 405 -20.18 -10.93 7.46
C VAL A 405 -20.83 -10.63 8.80
N ARG A 406 -20.56 -11.49 9.78
CA ARG A 406 -21.02 -11.36 11.16
C ARG A 406 -19.95 -10.68 12.00
N LEU A 407 -20.28 -9.54 12.59
CA LEU A 407 -19.44 -8.76 13.51
C LEU A 407 -19.88 -9.03 14.96
N THR A 408 -18.95 -9.47 15.80
CA THR A 408 -19.22 -9.79 17.22
C THR A 408 -18.59 -8.77 18.18
N ASP A 409 -18.32 -9.15 19.44
CA ASP A 409 -17.82 -8.25 20.48
C ASP A 409 -16.47 -7.63 20.09
N ASN A 410 -16.37 -6.29 20.13
CA ASN A 410 -15.17 -5.54 19.75
C ASN A 410 -14.67 -5.89 18.34
N ALA A 411 -15.59 -6.17 17.41
CA ALA A 411 -15.22 -6.51 16.05
C ALA A 411 -14.80 -5.26 15.26
N THR A 412 -13.90 -5.49 14.32
CA THR A 412 -13.44 -4.49 13.37
C THR A 412 -13.33 -5.15 12.00
N LEU A 413 -14.00 -4.56 11.02
CA LEU A 413 -13.86 -4.87 9.61
C LEU A 413 -13.42 -3.60 8.90
N ARG A 414 -12.15 -3.53 8.48
CA ARG A 414 -11.52 -2.35 7.86
C ARG A 414 -11.02 -2.70 6.47
N SER A 415 -11.41 -1.90 5.47
CA SER A 415 -10.94 -2.09 4.10
C SER A 415 -9.46 -1.76 3.96
N HIS A 416 -8.86 -2.23 2.87
CA HIS A 416 -7.63 -1.64 2.32
C HIS A 416 -7.85 -0.18 1.89
N GLU A 417 -6.76 0.55 1.63
CA GLU A 417 -6.79 1.89 1.04
C GLU A 417 -7.48 1.87 -0.35
N ILE A 418 -8.45 2.78 -0.55
CA ILE A 418 -9.27 2.94 -1.75
C ILE A 418 -8.89 4.28 -2.38
N PRO A 419 -8.23 4.29 -3.56
CA PRO A 419 -7.73 5.53 -4.16
C PRO A 419 -8.85 6.48 -4.58
N LEU A 420 -8.90 7.68 -3.99
CA LEU A 420 -9.97 8.65 -4.29
C LEU A 420 -9.93 9.18 -5.73
N LEU A 421 -8.77 9.09 -6.38
CA LEU A 421 -8.59 9.51 -7.77
C LEU A 421 -9.52 8.77 -8.74
N GLN A 422 -9.92 7.53 -8.40
CA GLN A 422 -10.77 6.69 -9.26
C GLN A 422 -12.21 7.23 -9.36
N PHE A 423 -12.69 7.95 -8.35
CA PHE A 423 -14.04 8.54 -8.33
C PHE A 423 -14.15 9.86 -9.11
N GLY A 424 -13.03 10.46 -9.53
CA GLY A 424 -12.99 11.73 -10.25
C GLY A 424 -13.62 12.89 -9.48
N PHE A 425 -14.47 13.69 -10.14
CA PHE A 425 -15.14 14.86 -9.54
C PHE A 425 -16.53 14.55 -8.97
N VAL A 426 -16.88 13.27 -8.79
CA VAL A 426 -18.21 12.83 -8.35
C VAL A 426 -18.14 12.44 -6.86
N GLN A 427 -19.17 12.79 -6.10
CA GLN A 427 -19.28 12.40 -4.69
C GLN A 427 -19.65 10.91 -4.62
N PRO A 428 -18.84 10.06 -3.97
CA PRO A 428 -19.17 8.66 -3.82
C PRO A 428 -20.18 8.41 -2.70
N TYR A 429 -20.77 7.23 -2.71
CA TYR A 429 -21.75 6.73 -1.74
C TYR A 429 -21.26 5.41 -1.17
N LEU A 430 -21.54 5.19 0.12
CA LEU A 430 -21.40 3.90 0.77
C LEU A 430 -22.79 3.34 1.02
N TYR A 431 -23.08 2.16 0.49
CA TYR A 431 -24.26 1.39 0.90
C TYR A 431 -23.90 -0.01 1.35
N PHE A 432 -24.76 -0.56 2.18
CA PHE A 432 -24.67 -1.91 2.72
C PHE A 432 -26.01 -2.29 3.32
N ASP A 433 -26.28 -3.59 3.40
CA ASP A 433 -27.38 -4.12 4.19
C ASP A 433 -26.91 -4.40 5.61
N ALA A 434 -27.75 -4.15 6.61
CA ALA A 434 -27.46 -4.43 8.00
C ALA A 434 -28.65 -5.02 8.76
N TRP A 435 -28.39 -5.99 9.65
CA TRP A 435 -29.40 -6.57 10.56
C TRP A 435 -28.78 -7.16 11.82
N VAL A 436 -29.64 -7.62 12.74
CA VAL A 436 -29.24 -8.22 14.03
C VAL A 436 -29.99 -9.53 14.31
N ASP A 437 -29.34 -10.52 14.92
CA ASP A 437 -29.95 -11.84 15.21
C ASP A 437 -30.70 -11.90 16.58
N GLY A 438 -30.94 -10.74 17.19
CA GLY A 438 -31.56 -10.61 18.51
C GLY A 438 -30.68 -11.03 19.69
N SER A 439 -29.41 -11.39 19.47
CA SER A 439 -28.43 -11.65 20.53
C SER A 439 -27.79 -10.37 21.11
N VAL A 440 -28.00 -9.23 20.44
CA VAL A 440 -27.50 -7.91 20.82
C VAL A 440 -28.44 -7.18 21.78
N SER A 441 -27.89 -6.31 22.64
CA SER A 441 -28.69 -5.41 23.47
C SER A 441 -29.20 -4.22 22.64
N PRO A 442 -30.37 -3.63 22.94
CA PRO A 442 -30.92 -2.52 22.12
C PRO A 442 -30.02 -1.28 21.98
N ASP A 443 -29.15 -1.05 22.96
CA ASP A 443 -28.20 0.07 23.00
C ASP A 443 -26.84 -0.26 22.36
N ASP A 444 -26.63 -1.52 21.93
CA ASP A 444 -25.41 -1.94 21.23
C ASP A 444 -25.33 -1.22 19.87
N THR A 445 -24.13 -0.87 19.45
CA THR A 445 -23.92 -0.01 18.27
C THR A 445 -23.00 -0.62 17.23
N LEU A 446 -23.34 -0.36 15.96
CA LEU A 446 -22.49 -0.46 14.79
C LEU A 446 -22.06 0.95 14.38
N VAL A 447 -20.77 1.23 14.42
CA VAL A 447 -20.19 2.51 14.01
C VAL A 447 -19.56 2.34 12.63
N VAL A 448 -19.94 3.20 11.70
CA VAL A 448 -19.38 3.24 10.33
C VAL A 448 -18.57 4.51 10.18
N GLU A 449 -17.30 4.35 9.84
CA GLU A 449 -16.34 5.44 9.77
C GLU A 449 -15.52 5.37 8.49
N VAL A 450 -15.02 6.52 8.05
CA VAL A 450 -14.14 6.64 6.89
C VAL A 450 -12.95 7.52 7.23
N THR A 451 -11.82 7.30 6.57
CA THR A 451 -10.66 8.19 6.74
C THR A 451 -10.84 9.49 5.95
N THR A 452 -10.42 10.60 6.56
CA THR A 452 -10.36 11.91 5.93
C THR A 452 -9.03 12.09 5.18
N ILE A 453 -8.92 13.17 4.40
CA ILE A 453 -7.70 13.64 3.69
C ILE A 453 -6.49 13.83 4.65
N GLY A 454 -6.70 13.81 5.98
CA GLY A 454 -5.65 13.85 6.99
C GLY A 454 -5.22 12.50 7.57
N GLY A 455 -5.92 11.41 7.21
CA GLY A 455 -5.80 10.09 7.85
C GLY A 455 -6.59 9.97 9.17
N ASP A 456 -7.34 11.01 9.57
CA ASP A 456 -8.21 10.95 10.75
C ASP A 456 -9.53 10.25 10.40
N TRP A 457 -10.06 9.43 11.31
CA TRP A 457 -11.37 8.78 11.17
C TRP A 457 -12.52 9.75 11.42
N GLU A 458 -13.48 9.79 10.50
CA GLU A 458 -14.74 10.52 10.61
C GLU A 458 -15.92 9.53 10.62
N THR A 459 -16.80 9.67 11.60
CA THR A 459 -18.00 8.84 11.71
C THR A 459 -19.06 9.30 10.71
N LEU A 460 -19.42 8.40 9.79
CA LEU A 460 -20.54 8.59 8.87
C LEU A 460 -21.87 8.40 9.58
N THR A 461 -21.98 7.32 10.34
CA THR A 461 -23.19 6.99 11.10
C THR A 461 -22.88 6.10 12.30
N THR A 462 -23.83 6.06 13.23
CA THR A 462 -23.86 5.09 14.33
C THR A 462 -25.27 4.52 14.38
N LEU A 463 -25.40 3.22 14.09
CA LEU A 463 -26.66 2.49 14.12
C LEU A 463 -26.75 1.73 15.44
N THR A 464 -27.84 1.91 16.17
CA THR A 464 -28.15 1.09 17.35
C THR A 464 -28.88 -0.17 16.95
N ALA A 465 -28.72 -1.25 17.70
CA ALA A 465 -29.46 -2.48 17.46
C ALA A 465 -30.99 -2.27 17.50
N SER A 466 -31.47 -1.26 18.24
CA SER A 466 -32.90 -0.91 18.27
C SER A 466 -33.43 -0.30 16.97
N GLU A 467 -32.55 0.18 16.10
CA GLU A 467 -32.87 0.76 14.80
C GLU A 467 -32.89 -0.28 13.69
N LEU A 468 -32.37 -1.50 13.94
CA LEU A 468 -32.29 -2.60 12.98
C LEU A 468 -33.27 -3.72 13.33
N SER A 469 -33.81 -4.39 12.32
CA SER A 469 -34.61 -5.60 12.46
C SER A 469 -33.79 -6.88 12.41
N ASP A 470 -34.50 -8.01 12.50
CA ASP A 470 -33.97 -9.35 12.31
C ASP A 470 -33.90 -9.78 10.83
N SER A 471 -34.03 -8.83 9.90
CA SER A 471 -33.92 -9.03 8.45
C SER A 471 -33.05 -7.94 7.82
N PRO A 472 -32.36 -8.21 6.69
CA PRO A 472 -31.50 -7.24 6.03
C PRO A 472 -32.21 -5.90 5.75
N GLU A 473 -31.62 -4.80 6.23
CA GLU A 473 -32.10 -3.43 5.97
C GLU A 473 -31.07 -2.64 5.19
N PHE A 474 -31.51 -2.04 4.08
CA PHE A 474 -30.68 -1.23 3.22
C PHE A 474 -30.29 0.10 3.86
N ILE A 475 -29.00 0.31 4.06
CA ILE A 475 -28.40 1.55 4.57
C ILE A 475 -27.64 2.24 3.44
N ASN A 476 -27.92 3.53 3.23
CA ASN A 476 -27.24 4.36 2.24
C ASN A 476 -26.73 5.65 2.88
N LEU A 477 -25.43 5.90 2.78
CA LEU A 477 -24.73 7.01 3.39
C LEU A 477 -24.02 7.85 2.32
N ASP A 478 -24.37 9.14 2.27
CA ASP A 478 -23.59 10.12 1.53
C ASP A 478 -22.20 10.23 2.17
N MET A 479 -21.14 9.99 1.39
CA MET A 479 -19.80 10.19 1.90
C MET A 479 -19.41 11.66 1.82
N PRO A 480 -18.94 12.28 2.92
CA PRO A 480 -18.48 13.65 2.93
C PRO A 480 -17.09 13.76 2.28
N ILE A 481 -16.99 13.46 0.99
CA ILE A 481 -15.73 13.63 0.25
C ILE A 481 -15.78 14.97 -0.46
N TYR A 482 -14.88 15.84 -0.03
CA TYR A 482 -14.63 17.06 -0.79
C TYR A 482 -14.00 16.67 -2.13
N THR A 483 -14.65 17.08 -3.22
CA THR A 483 -14.38 16.84 -4.66
C THR A 483 -12.95 17.17 -5.19
N TRP A 484 -11.97 17.30 -4.30
CA TRP A 484 -10.58 17.66 -4.56
C TRP A 484 -9.58 16.82 -3.73
N ALA A 485 -10.04 15.76 -3.06
CA ALA A 485 -9.20 14.84 -2.32
C ALA A 485 -8.30 14.02 -3.28
N ILE A 486 -7.00 13.99 -2.98
CA ILE A 486 -5.97 13.23 -3.71
C ILE A 486 -5.31 12.18 -2.80
N ASP A 487 -6.01 11.82 -1.73
CA ASP A 487 -5.60 10.83 -0.74
C ASP A 487 -6.37 9.54 -0.93
N ASP A 488 -5.85 8.46 -0.36
CA ASP A 488 -6.55 7.20 -0.28
C ASP A 488 -7.53 7.24 0.91
N MET A 489 -8.64 6.52 0.79
CA MET A 489 -9.61 6.41 1.87
C MET A 489 -9.78 4.96 2.32
N GLU A 490 -10.18 4.78 3.56
CA GLU A 490 -10.56 3.47 4.08
C GLU A 490 -11.96 3.59 4.66
N VAL A 491 -12.71 2.49 4.62
CA VAL A 491 -13.95 2.33 5.36
C VAL A 491 -13.73 1.33 6.48
N ARG A 492 -14.28 1.61 7.66
CA ARG A 492 -14.34 0.62 8.73
C ARG A 492 -15.72 0.52 9.37
N PHE A 493 -16.04 -0.69 9.76
CA PHE A 493 -17.20 -1.07 10.55
C PHE A 493 -16.70 -1.58 11.90
N THR A 494 -17.18 -0.99 12.98
CA THR A 494 -16.80 -1.40 14.34
C THR A 494 -18.01 -1.61 15.22
N THR A 495 -17.92 -2.57 16.13
CA THR A 495 -18.98 -2.94 17.05
C THR A 495 -18.42 -3.04 18.47
N ASP A 496 -19.16 -2.55 19.47
CA ASP A 496 -18.90 -2.78 20.90
C ASP A 496 -20.15 -3.44 21.49
N THR A 497 -20.19 -4.78 21.50
CA THR A 497 -21.44 -5.55 21.63
C THR A 497 -21.21 -6.88 22.34
N THR A 498 -22.28 -7.57 22.71
CA THR A 498 -22.20 -8.97 23.21
C THR A 498 -22.85 -9.99 22.27
N GLY A 499 -23.33 -9.52 21.11
CA GLY A 499 -24.08 -10.30 20.11
C GLY A 499 -23.62 -10.00 18.68
N GLY A 500 -24.35 -10.48 17.67
CA GLY A 500 -23.99 -10.36 16.25
C GLY A 500 -24.71 -9.22 15.52
N PHE A 501 -23.94 -8.33 14.90
CA PHE A 501 -24.39 -7.52 13.76
C PHE A 501 -24.00 -8.23 12.47
N TYR A 502 -24.81 -8.08 11.44
CA TYR A 502 -24.58 -8.70 10.14
C TYR A 502 -24.53 -7.61 9.09
N LEU A 503 -23.59 -7.72 8.16
CA LEU A 503 -23.43 -6.84 7.02
C LEU A 503 -23.39 -7.65 5.73
N ASP A 504 -24.01 -7.13 4.69
CA ASP A 504 -23.97 -7.68 3.34
C ASP A 504 -23.99 -6.54 2.30
N ASN A 505 -23.68 -6.86 1.04
CA ASN A 505 -23.73 -5.94 -0.10
C ASN A 505 -23.01 -4.61 0.16
N ILE A 506 -21.81 -4.68 0.76
CA ILE A 506 -21.02 -3.49 1.04
C ILE A 506 -20.47 -2.97 -0.28
N TYR A 507 -20.96 -1.80 -0.69
CA TYR A 507 -20.55 -1.13 -1.91
C TYR A 507 -20.08 0.31 -1.65
N LEU A 508 -18.96 0.66 -2.26
CA LEU A 508 -18.45 2.03 -2.29
C LEU A 508 -18.15 2.46 -3.73
N GLY A 509 -18.96 3.37 -4.27
CA GLY A 509 -18.87 3.82 -5.67
C GLY A 509 -19.52 5.18 -5.93
N VAL A 510 -19.50 5.61 -7.20
CA VAL A 510 -20.07 6.90 -7.66
C VAL A 510 -21.41 6.77 -8.36
N GLU A 511 -21.84 5.54 -8.64
CA GLU A 511 -23.17 5.25 -9.16
C GLU A 511 -24.10 5.09 -7.95
N ALA A 512 -25.07 5.99 -7.81
CA ALA A 512 -26.07 5.85 -6.76
C ALA A 512 -26.87 4.57 -7.03
N PRO A 513 -27.06 3.67 -6.04
CA PRO A 513 -27.91 2.51 -6.23
C PRO A 513 -29.33 2.99 -6.55
N SER A 514 -29.86 2.63 -7.72
CA SER A 514 -31.30 2.71 -7.92
C SER A 514 -31.92 1.49 -7.25
N SER A 515 -33.11 1.63 -6.67
CA SER A 515 -33.87 0.44 -6.26
C SER A 515 -34.15 -0.45 -7.48
N ALA A 516 -34.07 -1.77 -7.31
CA ALA A 516 -34.47 -2.73 -8.35
C ALA A 516 -35.82 -2.31 -8.96
N CYS A 517 -35.81 -2.07 -10.27
CA CYS A 517 -36.97 -1.55 -10.99
C CYS A 517 -38.04 -2.64 -11.19
N SER A 518 -37.63 -3.92 -11.09
CA SER A 518 -38.45 -5.11 -11.26
C SER A 518 -37.76 -6.33 -10.65
N VAL A 519 -38.44 -7.47 -10.51
CA VAL A 519 -37.78 -8.72 -10.04
C VAL A 519 -36.91 -9.38 -11.13
N ALA A 520 -36.78 -8.77 -12.32
CA ALA A 520 -35.79 -9.18 -13.31
C ALA A 520 -34.51 -8.34 -13.23
N ASP A 521 -34.51 -7.28 -12.42
CA ASP A 521 -33.38 -6.40 -12.13
C ASP A 521 -32.71 -6.96 -10.88
N ILE A 522 -31.88 -7.98 -11.11
CA ILE A 522 -31.31 -8.86 -10.08
C ILE A 522 -29.78 -8.81 -10.07
N ALA A 523 -29.18 -7.98 -10.92
CA ALA A 523 -27.75 -7.72 -10.94
C ALA A 523 -27.52 -6.21 -10.96
N GLU A 524 -26.46 -5.78 -10.29
CA GLU A 524 -26.10 -4.38 -10.30
C GLU A 524 -25.52 -3.90 -11.64
N PRO A 525 -25.67 -2.60 -11.98
CA PRO A 525 -26.36 -1.56 -11.19
C PRO A 525 -27.89 -1.72 -11.24
N PHE A 526 -28.51 -1.83 -10.06
CA PHE A 526 -29.97 -1.89 -9.94
C PHE A 526 -30.59 -0.61 -10.49
N GLY A 527 -31.76 -0.71 -11.11
CA GLY A 527 -32.49 0.36 -11.80
C GLY A 527 -32.41 0.33 -13.32
N GLU A 528 -31.57 -0.53 -13.88
CA GLU A 528 -31.40 -0.69 -15.33
C GLU A 528 -31.28 -2.17 -15.72
N LEU A 529 -32.29 -2.69 -16.43
CA LEU A 529 -32.22 -4.03 -17.02
C LEU A 529 -31.20 -4.09 -18.15
N ASN A 530 -30.14 -4.86 -17.94
CA ASN A 530 -29.01 -4.96 -18.85
C ASN A 530 -28.54 -6.43 -19.01
N PHE A 531 -27.39 -6.65 -19.65
CA PHE A 531 -26.90 -8.01 -19.91
C PHE A 531 -26.48 -8.76 -18.63
N PHE A 532 -26.03 -8.04 -17.61
CA PHE A 532 -25.60 -8.60 -16.34
C PHE A 532 -26.77 -9.25 -15.58
N ASP A 533 -27.97 -8.67 -15.63
CA ASP A 533 -29.18 -9.30 -15.07
C ASP A 533 -29.48 -10.65 -15.71
N VAL A 534 -29.31 -10.74 -17.03
CA VAL A 534 -29.56 -11.99 -17.78
C VAL A 534 -28.54 -13.04 -17.36
N SER A 535 -27.29 -12.62 -17.20
CA SER A 535 -26.21 -13.49 -16.73
C SER A 535 -26.47 -13.98 -15.31
N ALA A 536 -26.83 -13.08 -14.39
CA ALA A 536 -27.15 -13.41 -13.00
C ALA A 536 -28.34 -14.35 -12.90
N PHE A 537 -29.40 -14.12 -13.68
CA PHE A 537 -30.57 -15.00 -13.68
C PHE A 537 -30.22 -16.40 -14.15
N LEU A 538 -29.44 -16.51 -15.23
CA LEU A 538 -29.03 -17.82 -15.75
C LEU A 538 -28.12 -18.56 -14.77
N SER A 539 -27.24 -17.84 -14.07
CA SER A 539 -26.40 -18.41 -13.01
C SER A 539 -27.25 -18.94 -11.86
N ALA A 540 -28.10 -18.10 -11.28
CA ALA A 540 -29.00 -18.45 -10.17
C ALA A 540 -29.96 -19.60 -10.54
N PHE A 541 -30.52 -19.56 -11.75
CA PHE A 541 -31.41 -20.61 -12.26
C PHE A 541 -30.67 -21.94 -12.44
N SER A 542 -29.40 -21.92 -12.85
CA SER A 542 -28.60 -23.14 -12.97
C SER A 542 -28.21 -23.74 -11.63
N ALA A 543 -28.09 -22.89 -10.60
CA ALA A 543 -27.72 -23.25 -9.24
C ALA A 543 -28.92 -23.61 -8.35
N ASN A 544 -30.16 -23.40 -8.82
CA ASN A 544 -31.39 -23.53 -8.02
C ASN A 544 -31.41 -22.59 -6.79
N GLU A 545 -30.93 -21.37 -6.98
CA GLU A 545 -30.89 -20.33 -5.95
C GLU A 545 -32.24 -19.61 -5.84
N PRO A 546 -32.66 -19.17 -4.62
CA PRO A 546 -33.95 -18.52 -4.40
C PRO A 546 -34.22 -17.32 -5.32
N ALA A 547 -33.18 -16.58 -5.70
CA ALA A 547 -33.26 -15.44 -6.63
C ALA A 547 -33.83 -15.80 -8.01
N ALA A 548 -33.80 -17.08 -8.40
CA ALA A 548 -34.35 -17.56 -9.66
C ALA A 548 -35.78 -18.14 -9.57
N ASP A 549 -36.39 -18.24 -8.38
CA ASP A 549 -37.78 -18.66 -8.18
C ASP A 549 -38.73 -17.46 -8.23
N LEU A 550 -38.95 -16.93 -9.45
CA LEU A 550 -39.67 -15.67 -9.63
C LEU A 550 -41.18 -15.78 -9.38
N ASN A 551 -41.73 -16.99 -9.39
CA ASN A 551 -43.14 -17.22 -9.10
C ASN A 551 -43.40 -17.75 -7.66
N GLY A 552 -42.34 -18.05 -6.91
CA GLY A 552 -42.38 -18.44 -5.50
C GLY A 552 -43.00 -19.82 -5.26
N ASP A 553 -42.94 -20.73 -6.24
CA ASP A 553 -43.53 -22.07 -6.14
C ASP A 553 -42.53 -23.15 -5.68
N GLY A 554 -41.27 -22.77 -5.47
CA GLY A 554 -40.17 -23.63 -5.04
C GLY A 554 -39.68 -24.58 -6.13
N GLN A 555 -40.01 -24.34 -7.41
CA GLN A 555 -39.57 -25.15 -8.54
C GLN A 555 -38.90 -24.30 -9.61
N TYR A 556 -37.59 -24.44 -9.79
CA TYR A 556 -36.81 -23.79 -10.85
C TYR A 556 -37.11 -24.40 -12.23
N ASN A 557 -38.02 -23.80 -12.97
CA ASN A 557 -38.56 -24.39 -14.19
C ASN A 557 -38.83 -23.34 -15.28
N PHE A 558 -39.46 -23.77 -16.38
CA PHE A 558 -39.74 -22.90 -17.52
C PHE A 558 -40.59 -21.67 -17.17
N PHE A 559 -41.42 -21.75 -16.13
CA PHE A 559 -42.26 -20.65 -15.68
C PHE A 559 -41.43 -19.49 -15.10
N ASP A 560 -40.35 -19.76 -14.36
CA ASP A 560 -39.44 -18.71 -13.89
C ASP A 560 -38.70 -18.04 -15.03
N VAL A 561 -38.21 -18.83 -16.00
CA VAL A 561 -37.58 -18.29 -17.21
C VAL A 561 -38.56 -17.42 -18.00
N SER A 562 -39.83 -17.85 -18.09
CA SER A 562 -40.88 -17.09 -18.76
C SER A 562 -41.20 -15.77 -18.04
N ASP A 563 -41.23 -15.79 -16.71
CA ASP A 563 -41.50 -14.60 -15.89
C ASP A 563 -40.33 -13.62 -15.94
N TYR A 564 -39.10 -14.12 -15.87
CA TYR A 564 -37.88 -13.32 -16.04
C TYR A 564 -37.89 -12.59 -17.38
N LEU A 565 -38.08 -13.32 -18.49
CA LEU A 565 -38.11 -12.73 -19.83
C LEU A 565 -39.26 -11.73 -20.02
N THR A 566 -40.39 -11.97 -19.36
CA THR A 566 -41.54 -11.06 -19.43
C THR A 566 -41.23 -9.73 -18.75
N GLN A 567 -40.59 -9.77 -17.58
CA GLN A 567 -40.22 -8.56 -16.85
C GLN A 567 -39.01 -7.85 -17.45
N PHE A 568 -38.01 -8.61 -17.90
CA PHE A 568 -36.88 -8.07 -18.65
C PHE A 568 -37.34 -7.31 -19.91
N ASN A 569 -38.29 -7.88 -20.66
CA ASN A 569 -38.86 -7.24 -21.84
C ASN A 569 -39.81 -6.07 -21.51
N ALA A 570 -40.37 -6.02 -20.31
CA ALA A 570 -41.15 -4.86 -19.85
C ALA A 570 -40.26 -3.64 -19.62
N GLY A 571 -38.99 -3.84 -19.29
CA GLY A 571 -38.00 -2.79 -19.04
C GLY A 571 -38.18 -2.10 -17.69
N CYS A 572 -37.19 -1.30 -17.30
CA CYS A 572 -37.31 -0.40 -16.15
C CYS A 572 -38.10 0.87 -16.54
N PRO A 573 -38.99 1.41 -15.68
CA PRO A 573 -39.76 2.62 -15.95
C PRO A 573 -38.95 3.92 -16.08
#